data_AF-A0A375JC42-F1
#
_entry.id   AF-A0A375JC42-F1
#
_cell.length_a   1.000
_cell.length_b   1.000
_cell.length_c   1.000
_cell.angle_alpha   90.00
_cell.angle_beta   90.00
_cell.angle_gamma   90.00
#
_symmetry.space_group_name_H-M   'P 1'
#
loop_
_entity.id
_entity.type
_entity.pdbx_description
1 polymer ?
#
loop_
_entity_poly.entity_id
_entity_poly.type
_entity_poly.pdbx_seq_one_letter_code
_entity_poly.pdbx_strand_id
1 'polypeptide(L)'
;MSGNAHKITEVQRIAPVGVDIVPVSRKIEELQTEDVERLVRDKLAKAFEAIGRPLFVEHTGLYLSGLNGLPAGLTQIFWDRLQADRFADLVAGLGDAKVTAKTILGYCDGREIHIFEGAINGTVPRTPAGPA
;
A
#
# COMPACT_ATOMS: atom_id res chain seq x y z
N MET A 1 -2.29 -0.85 -12.01
CA MET A 1 -0.91 -0.44 -12.35
C MET A 1 -0.03 -0.57 -11.12
N SER A 2 1.00 -1.42 -11.18
CA SER A 2 1.94 -1.67 -10.09
C SER A 2 3.25 -2.20 -10.65
N GLY A 3 4.38 -1.81 -10.04
CA GLY A 3 5.70 -2.40 -10.33
C GLY A 3 6.07 -3.54 -9.37
N ASN A 4 5.23 -3.84 -8.37
CA ASN A 4 5.52 -4.87 -7.37
C ASN A 4 4.94 -6.21 -7.81
N ALA A 5 5.82 -7.18 -8.08
CA ALA A 5 5.44 -8.51 -8.54
C ALA A 5 4.57 -9.28 -7.54
N HIS A 6 4.83 -9.16 -6.24
CA HIS A 6 4.03 -9.83 -5.20
C HIS A 6 2.58 -9.33 -5.21
N LYS A 7 2.38 -8.02 -5.33
CA LYS A 7 1.05 -7.40 -5.42
C LYS A 7 0.28 -7.87 -6.66
N ILE A 8 0.98 -8.00 -7.79
CA ILE A 8 0.38 -8.52 -9.03
C ILE A 8 -0.07 -9.98 -8.83
N THR A 9 0.80 -10.84 -8.28
CA THR A 9 0.48 -12.24 -8.02
C THR A 9 -0.67 -12.40 -7.02
N GLU A 10 -0.71 -11.59 -5.97
CA GLU A 10 -1.80 -11.59 -5.00
C GLU A 10 -3.13 -11.22 -5.65
N VAL A 11 -3.16 -10.12 -6.40
CA VAL A 11 -4.39 -9.64 -7.04
C VAL A 11 -4.90 -10.62 -8.10
N GLN A 12 -4.01 -11.25 -8.88
CA GLN A 12 -4.39 -12.30 -9.83
C GLN A 12 -4.99 -13.53 -9.15
N ARG A 13 -4.54 -13.86 -7.93
CA ARG A 13 -5.05 -15.00 -7.16
C ARG A 13 -6.46 -14.76 -6.63
N ILE A 14 -6.79 -13.53 -6.26
CA ILE A 14 -8.10 -13.15 -5.71
C ILE A 14 -9.08 -12.63 -6.77
N ALA A 15 -8.66 -12.60 -8.05
CA ALA A 15 -9.50 -12.13 -9.14
C ALA A 15 -10.74 -13.02 -9.30
N PRO A 16 -11.95 -12.44 -9.44
CA PRO A 16 -13.15 -13.22 -9.66
C PRO A 16 -13.12 -13.91 -11.03
N VAL A 17 -13.85 -15.01 -11.15
CA VAL A 17 -13.98 -15.75 -12.41
C VAL A 17 -14.51 -14.84 -13.50
N GLY A 18 -13.81 -14.81 -14.65
CA GLY A 18 -14.18 -13.99 -15.81
C GLY A 18 -13.61 -12.57 -15.81
N VAL A 19 -12.72 -12.23 -14.87
CA VAL A 19 -11.99 -10.95 -14.86
C VAL A 19 -10.51 -11.18 -15.12
N ASP A 20 -10.02 -10.71 -16.27
CA ASP A 20 -8.60 -10.74 -16.62
C ASP A 20 -7.88 -9.49 -16.11
N ILE A 21 -6.90 -9.70 -15.22
CA ILE A 21 -6.08 -8.62 -14.67
C ILE A 21 -4.76 -8.54 -15.43
N VAL A 22 -4.61 -7.48 -16.22
CA VAL A 22 -3.40 -7.20 -17.00
C VAL A 22 -2.49 -6.25 -16.22
N PRO A 23 -1.32 -6.70 -15.72
CA PRO A 23 -0.41 -5.81 -15.03
C PRO A 23 0.21 -4.79 -15.99
N VAL A 24 0.25 -3.54 -15.53
CA VAL A 24 0.99 -2.47 -16.21
C VAL A 24 2.05 -1.98 -15.23
N SER A 25 3.31 -2.23 -15.56
CA SER A 25 4.46 -1.74 -14.81
C SER A 25 4.95 -0.45 -15.44
N ARG A 26 4.49 0.68 -14.89
CA ARG A 26 4.93 2.02 -15.25
C ARG A 26 5.16 2.80 -13.97
N LYS A 27 6.30 3.49 -13.87
CA LYS A 27 6.57 4.38 -12.74
C LYS A 27 5.76 5.67 -12.93
N ILE A 28 5.10 6.09 -11.87
CA ILE A 28 4.39 7.37 -11.77
C ILE A 28 4.84 8.01 -10.46
N GLU A 29 5.07 9.32 -10.48
CA GLU A 29 5.39 10.07 -9.27
C GLU A 29 4.17 10.15 -8.36
N GLU A 30 4.34 9.70 -7.11
CA GLU A 30 3.31 9.71 -6.09
C GLU A 30 3.40 11.00 -5.25
N LEU A 31 2.25 11.58 -4.90
CA LEU A 31 2.21 12.70 -3.97
C LEU A 31 2.76 12.28 -2.61
N GLN A 32 3.65 13.09 -2.03
CA GLN A 32 4.03 12.94 -0.63
C GLN A 32 3.03 13.69 0.24
N THR A 33 2.13 12.95 0.87
CA THR A 33 1.08 13.50 1.72
C THR A 33 0.64 12.48 2.76
N GLU A 34 0.13 12.96 3.89
CA GLU A 34 -0.53 12.14 4.90
C GLU A 34 -1.96 11.76 4.49
N ASP A 35 -2.54 12.48 3.52
CA ASP A 35 -3.85 12.18 2.93
C ASP A 35 -3.72 11.06 1.88
N VAL A 36 -3.84 9.82 2.34
CA VAL A 36 -3.67 8.63 1.48
C VAL A 36 -4.77 8.52 0.43
N GLU A 37 -5.98 9.01 0.70
CA GLU A 37 -7.04 9.03 -0.32
C GLU A 37 -6.65 9.99 -1.46
N ARG A 38 -6.17 11.19 -1.13
CA ARG A 38 -5.65 12.14 -2.13
C ARG A 38 -4.47 11.56 -2.91
N LEU A 39 -3.55 10.87 -2.24
CA LEU A 39 -2.44 10.16 -2.91
C LEU A 39 -2.96 9.15 -3.93
N VAL A 40 -3.92 8.31 -3.54
CA VAL A 40 -4.49 7.27 -4.43
C VAL A 40 -5.25 7.89 -5.60
N ARG A 41 -6.04 8.93 -5.36
CA ARG A 41 -6.78 9.63 -6.43
C ARG A 41 -5.85 10.27 -7.45
N ASP A 42 -4.79 10.95 -7.00
CA ASP A 42 -3.77 11.53 -7.88
C ASP A 42 -3.04 10.45 -8.68
N LYS A 43 -2.61 9.37 -8.02
CA LYS A 43 -1.97 8.22 -8.65
C LYS A 43 -2.88 7.58 -9.71
N LEU A 44 -4.17 7.44 -9.42
CA LEU A 44 -5.16 6.88 -10.33
C LEU A 44 -5.38 7.79 -11.54
N ALA A 45 -5.51 9.10 -11.34
CA ALA A 45 -5.69 10.06 -12.41
C ALA A 45 -4.50 10.04 -13.38
N LYS A 46 -3.27 10.12 -12.86
CA LYS A 46 -2.03 10.01 -13.66
C LYS A 46 -1.92 8.68 -14.39
N ALA A 47 -2.31 7.58 -13.75
CA ALA A 47 -2.34 6.26 -14.38
C ALA A 47 -3.36 6.19 -15.51
N PHE A 48 -4.55 6.76 -15.32
CA PHE A 48 -5.61 6.78 -16.33
C PHE A 48 -5.22 7.63 -17.53
N GLU A 49 -4.64 8.81 -17.32
CA GLU A 49 -4.09 9.65 -18.39
C GLU A 49 -3.05 8.89 -19.23
N ALA A 50 -2.19 8.09 -18.58
CA ALA A 50 -1.14 7.33 -19.23
C ALA A 50 -1.62 6.07 -19.99
N ILE A 51 -2.78 5.51 -19.65
CA ILE A 51 -3.23 4.17 -20.09
C ILE A 51 -4.54 4.23 -20.90
N GLY A 52 -5.45 5.16 -20.61
CA GLY A 52 -6.66 5.44 -21.40
C GLY A 52 -7.75 4.35 -21.37
N ARG A 53 -7.77 3.49 -20.35
CA ARG A 53 -8.77 2.42 -20.18
C ARG A 53 -9.01 2.10 -18.70
N PRO A 54 -10.09 1.37 -18.35
CA PRO A 54 -10.37 1.02 -16.96
C PRO A 54 -9.17 0.38 -16.27
N LEU A 55 -8.85 0.87 -15.07
CA LEU A 55 -7.71 0.41 -14.31
C LEU A 55 -7.87 0.74 -12.83
N PHE A 56 -7.13 0.01 -12.01
CA PHE A 56 -6.98 0.36 -10.60
C PHE A 56 -5.51 0.56 -10.22
N VAL A 57 -5.31 1.30 -9.13
CA VAL A 57 -4.06 1.47 -8.40
C VAL A 57 -4.31 1.18 -6.94
N GLU A 58 -3.25 0.91 -6.19
CA GLU A 58 -3.36 0.74 -4.75
C GLU A 58 -2.18 1.40 -4.03
N HIS A 59 -2.40 1.64 -2.75
CA HIS A 59 -1.41 2.09 -1.80
C HIS A 59 -1.61 1.35 -0.48
N THR A 60 -0.53 0.84 0.10
CA THR A 60 -0.56 0.05 1.35
C THR A 60 0.45 0.66 2.32
N GLY A 61 0.03 0.84 3.57
CA GLY A 61 0.88 1.38 4.62
C GLY A 61 0.66 0.70 5.97
N LEU A 62 1.69 0.77 6.81
CA LEU A 62 1.65 0.41 8.23
C LEU A 62 1.47 1.67 9.06
N TYR A 63 0.52 1.62 9.99
CA TYR A 63 0.14 2.72 10.87
C TYR A 63 0.46 2.32 12.31
N LEU A 64 1.56 2.85 12.86
CA LEU A 64 2.01 2.52 14.21
C LEU A 64 1.32 3.42 15.22
N SER A 65 0.62 2.84 16.19
CA SER A 65 -0.05 3.59 17.26
C SER A 65 0.94 4.45 18.05
N GLY A 66 2.09 3.88 18.42
CA GLY A 66 3.16 4.58 19.13
C GLY A 66 3.84 5.71 18.35
N LEU A 67 3.55 5.86 17.05
CA LEU A 67 4.08 6.92 16.19
C LEU A 67 2.96 7.76 15.56
N ASN A 68 1.81 7.88 16.24
CA ASN A 68 0.64 8.64 15.76
C ASN A 68 0.21 8.27 14.33
N GLY A 69 0.31 6.99 13.97
CA GLY A 69 -0.07 6.47 12.65
C GLY A 69 1.03 6.55 11.59
N LEU A 70 2.18 7.17 11.84
CA LEU A 70 3.34 7.05 10.95
C LEU A 70 3.92 5.62 10.98
N PRO A 71 4.64 5.17 9.94
CA PRO A 71 5.02 5.90 8.73
C PRO A 71 3.92 6.05 7.68
N ALA A 72 2.80 5.33 7.78
CA ALA A 72 1.68 5.38 6.84
C ALA A 72 2.17 5.32 5.38
N GLY A 73 2.01 6.41 4.62
CA GLY A 73 2.41 6.48 3.21
C GLY A 73 3.92 6.36 2.95
N LEU A 74 4.73 6.47 4.00
CA LEU A 74 6.19 6.37 3.94
C LEU A 74 6.71 4.97 4.31
N THR A 75 5.82 3.97 4.41
CA THR A 75 6.18 2.61 4.87
C THR A 75 7.33 2.01 4.08
N GLN A 76 7.34 2.12 2.75
CA GLN A 76 8.43 1.57 1.93
C GLN A 76 9.78 2.23 2.26
N ILE A 77 9.79 3.56 2.44
CA ILE A 77 11.02 4.30 2.77
C ILE A 77 11.54 3.86 4.15
N PHE A 78 10.65 3.70 5.13
CA PHE A 78 11.01 3.19 6.45
C PHE A 78 11.58 1.77 6.35
N TRP A 79 10.90 0.90 5.62
CA TRP A 79 11.31 -0.49 5.46
C TRP A 79 12.68 -0.61 4.78
N ASP A 80 12.91 0.11 3.69
CA ASP A 80 14.17 0.08 2.95
C ASP A 80 15.36 0.51 3.82
N ARG A 81 15.14 1.44 4.76
CA ARG A 81 16.19 1.97 5.64
C ARG A 81 16.41 1.15 6.90
N LEU A 82 15.33 0.66 7.51
CA LEU A 82 15.38 -0.02 8.80
C LEU A 82 15.55 -1.53 8.65
N GLN A 83 14.91 -2.11 7.62
CA GLN A 83 14.70 -3.55 7.50
C GLN A 83 13.97 -4.11 8.74
N ALA A 84 13.73 -5.43 8.76
CA ALA A 84 12.88 -6.04 9.77
C ALA A 84 13.40 -5.83 11.22
N ASP A 85 14.70 -6.04 11.44
CA ASP A 85 15.28 -5.98 12.79
C ASP A 85 15.18 -4.58 13.40
N ARG A 86 15.65 -3.54 12.70
CA ARG A 86 15.61 -2.17 13.24
C ARG A 86 14.18 -1.63 13.28
N PHE A 87 13.29 -2.11 12.41
CA PHE A 87 11.88 -1.75 12.49
C PHE A 87 11.24 -2.32 13.76
N ALA A 88 11.52 -3.59 14.11
CA ALA A 88 11.06 -4.19 15.35
C ALA A 88 11.64 -3.47 16.58
N ASP A 89 12.93 -3.14 16.58
CA ASP A 89 13.59 -2.37 17.65
C ASP A 89 12.98 -0.98 17.81
N LEU A 90 12.72 -0.27 16.70
CA LEU A 90 12.07 1.04 16.71
C LEU A 90 10.70 0.95 17.39
N VAL A 91 9.86 0.00 16.97
CA VAL A 91 8.50 -0.14 17.52
C VAL A 91 8.55 -0.57 18.99
N ALA A 92 9.46 -1.46 19.36
CA ALA A 92 9.68 -1.83 20.76
C ALA A 92 10.07 -0.63 21.63
N GLY A 93 10.92 0.27 21.10
CA GLY A 93 11.32 1.51 21.76
C GLY A 93 10.19 2.53 21.95
N LEU A 94 9.11 2.47 21.15
CA LEU A 94 7.93 3.31 21.32
C LEU A 94 7.03 2.89 22.50
N GLY A 95 7.22 1.68 23.04
CA GLY A 95 6.40 1.15 24.14
C GLY A 95 4.96 0.78 23.75
N ASP A 96 4.58 0.93 22.47
CA ASP A 96 3.29 0.53 21.92
C ASP A 96 3.49 -0.26 20.62
N ALA A 97 3.21 -1.56 20.69
CA ALA A 97 3.40 -2.49 19.57
C ALA A 97 2.20 -2.53 18.61
N LYS A 98 1.11 -1.80 18.88
CA LYS A 98 -0.09 -1.82 18.02
C LYS A 98 0.20 -1.24 16.66
N VAL A 99 -0.22 -1.96 15.62
CA VAL A 99 -0.09 -1.55 14.22
C VAL A 99 -1.37 -1.87 13.46
N THR A 100 -1.72 -1.02 12.52
CA THR A 100 -2.76 -1.29 11.53
C THR A 100 -2.11 -1.38 10.15
N ALA A 101 -2.32 -2.48 9.44
CA ALA A 101 -2.01 -2.58 8.01
C ALA A 101 -3.26 -2.14 7.24
N LYS A 102 -3.13 -1.08 6.44
CA LYS A 102 -4.24 -0.52 5.67
C LYS A 102 -3.86 -0.43 4.20
N THR A 103 -4.77 -0.86 3.33
CA THR A 103 -4.68 -0.74 1.88
C THR A 103 -5.84 0.08 1.36
N ILE A 104 -5.56 1.06 0.50
CA ILE A 104 -6.55 1.83 -0.24
C ILE A 104 -6.38 1.52 -1.73
N LEU A 105 -7.48 1.08 -2.36
CA LEU A 105 -7.56 0.80 -3.78
C LEU A 105 -8.39 1.89 -4.46
N GLY A 106 -7.84 2.47 -5.52
CA GLY A 106 -8.57 3.38 -6.41
C GLY A 106 -8.81 2.70 -7.74
N TYR A 107 -10.06 2.64 -8.18
CA TYR A 107 -10.47 2.07 -9.47
C TYR A 107 -11.16 3.14 -10.31
N CYS A 108 -10.76 3.26 -11.57
CA CYS A 108 -11.45 4.08 -12.57
C CYS A 108 -12.07 3.15 -13.61
N ASP A 109 -13.38 3.25 -13.80
CA ASP A 109 -14.13 2.49 -14.80
C ASP A 109 -14.16 3.17 -16.18
N GLY A 110 -13.42 4.27 -16.33
CA GLY A 110 -13.41 5.13 -17.51
C GLY A 110 -14.32 6.35 -17.41
N ARG A 111 -15.14 6.48 -16.35
CA ARG A 111 -16.02 7.61 -16.09
C ARG A 111 -15.90 8.11 -14.66
N GLU A 112 -15.97 7.21 -13.70
CA GLU A 112 -15.99 7.52 -12.28
C GLU A 112 -14.82 6.88 -11.53
N ILE A 113 -14.41 7.52 -10.44
CA ILE A 113 -13.39 7.01 -9.52
C ILE A 113 -14.08 6.40 -8.30
N HIS A 114 -13.80 5.13 -8.07
CA HIS A 114 -14.24 4.36 -6.92
C HIS A 114 -13.06 4.13 -5.97
N ILE A 115 -13.26 4.39 -4.67
CA ILE A 115 -12.24 4.17 -3.64
C ILE A 115 -12.72 3.07 -2.69
N PHE A 116 -11.83 2.14 -2.39
CA PHE A 116 -12.07 1.03 -1.47
C PHE A 116 -10.96 1.01 -0.42
N GLU A 117 -11.31 0.74 0.84
CA GLU A 117 -10.36 0.59 1.94
C GLU A 117 -10.51 -0.80 2.57
N GLY A 118 -9.38 -1.43 2.88
CA GLY A 118 -9.30 -2.59 3.76
C GLY A 118 -8.24 -2.37 4.83
N ALA A 119 -8.54 -2.72 6.07
CA ALA A 119 -7.62 -2.56 7.20
C ALA A 119 -7.65 -3.77 8.13
N ILE A 120 -6.48 -4.15 8.65
CA ILE A 120 -6.30 -5.22 9.62
C ILE A 120 -5.45 -4.71 10.76
N ASN A 121 -5.95 -4.90 11.99
CA ASN A 121 -5.22 -4.55 13.21
C ASN A 121 -4.34 -5.72 13.65
N GLY A 122 -3.18 -5.40 14.23
CA GLY A 122 -2.23 -6.39 14.72
C GLY A 122 -1.21 -5.78 15.68
N THR A 123 -0.12 -6.52 15.87
CA THR A 123 1.01 -6.08 16.70
C THR A 123 2.33 -6.40 16.02
N VAL A 124 3.34 -5.54 16.21
CA VAL A 124 4.70 -5.80 15.74
C VAL A 124 5.43 -6.67 16.77
N PRO A 125 6.01 -7.82 16.38
CA PRO A 125 6.75 -8.67 17.30
C PRO A 125 8.07 -8.02 17.72
N ARG A 126 8.59 -8.38 18.89
CA ARG A 126 9.91 -7.92 19.36
C ARG A 126 11.08 -8.48 18.56
N THR A 127 10.88 -9.62 17.91
CA THR A 127 11.88 -10.27 17.09
C THR A 127 11.20 -10.64 15.77
N PRO A 128 11.75 -10.24 14.62
CA PRO A 128 11.22 -10.64 13.32
C PRO A 128 11.13 -12.16 13.20
N ALA A 129 10.04 -12.63 12.60
CA ALA A 129 9.82 -14.03 12.29
C ALA A 129 9.38 -14.15 10.83
N GLY A 130 9.93 -15.12 10.11
CA GLY A 130 9.69 -15.32 8.69
C GLY A 130 10.95 -15.78 7.96
N PRO A 131 10.84 -16.21 6.70
CA PRO A 131 12.00 -16.48 5.87
C PRO A 131 12.82 -15.19 5.66
N ALA A 132 14.14 -15.36 5.57
CA ALA A 132 15.08 -14.30 5.21
C ALA A 132 14.95 -13.90 3.73
#